data_AF-A0A966VAI9-F1
#
_entry.id   AF-A0A966VAI9-F1
#
_cell.length_a   1.000
_cell.length_b   1.000
_cell.length_c   1.000
_cell.angle_alpha   90.00
_cell.angle_beta   90.00
_cell.angle_gamma   90.00
#
_symmetry.space_group_name_H-M   'P 1'
#
loop_
_entity.id
_entity.type
_entity.pdbx_description
1 polymer ?
#
loop_
_entity_poly.entity_id
_entity_poly.type
_entity_poly.pdbx_seq_one_letter_code
_entity_poly.pdbx_strand_id
1 'polypeptide(L)'
;GDVVTMNDPCEDIKVPSGCIRVDAPKSGKEVFKAPYVYITDMIDYARKNDYDSVMLINSDIELRDQRKALGGYLNACERGLVIASRYNYKEGYIKAIREPYGIDVFIVHKNFYYLFHEAPFVMGQCWWDYWLPYRFCSNGHSIFNVSESIFYHKEHHVQYSEREWMRMLEVFNEYEKDSVSRNIGRLVYLKFSDSKKNKFHRQIAREYYRFSLKVLRFIKSKLIEL
;
A
#
# COMPACT_ATOMS: atom_id res chain seq x y z
N GLY A 1 17.88 11.74 -5.53
CA GLY A 1 17.54 10.52 -4.78
C GLY A 1 17.72 9.36 -5.70
N ASP A 2 18.08 8.21 -5.14
CA ASP A 2 18.28 7.00 -5.92
C ASP A 2 16.94 6.41 -6.34
N VAL A 3 16.87 5.87 -7.55
CA VAL A 3 15.72 5.10 -8.02
C VAL A 3 16.08 3.63 -7.88
N VAL A 4 15.37 2.94 -7.00
CA VAL A 4 15.66 1.54 -6.66
C VAL A 4 14.53 0.66 -7.14
N THR A 5 14.87 -0.43 -7.82
CA THR A 5 13.97 -1.57 -8.01
C THR A 5 14.40 -2.66 -7.05
N MET A 6 13.56 -2.89 -6.04
CA MET A 6 13.73 -4.03 -5.13
C MET A 6 12.99 -5.23 -5.70
N ASN A 7 13.67 -6.36 -5.84
CA ASN A 7 13.16 -7.54 -6.53
C ASN A 7 13.27 -8.76 -5.65
N ASP A 8 12.40 -9.73 -5.88
CA ASP A 8 12.54 -11.03 -5.26
C ASP A 8 13.86 -11.67 -5.70
N PRO A 9 14.63 -12.28 -4.79
CA PRO A 9 15.93 -12.87 -5.13
C PRO A 9 15.83 -14.01 -6.15
N CYS A 10 14.65 -14.61 -6.34
CA CYS A 10 14.42 -15.65 -7.33
C CYS A 10 14.13 -15.11 -8.73
N GLU A 11 13.98 -13.80 -8.91
CA GLU A 11 13.63 -13.19 -10.20
C GLU A 11 14.84 -12.67 -10.97
N ASP A 12 14.97 -13.13 -12.21
CA ASP A 12 15.92 -12.54 -13.16
C ASP A 12 15.21 -11.52 -14.05
N ILE A 13 15.02 -10.32 -13.51
CA ILE A 13 14.41 -9.20 -14.25
C ILE A 13 15.47 -8.24 -14.82
N LYS A 14 15.16 -7.72 -16.00
CA LYS A 14 15.92 -6.61 -16.59
C LYS A 14 15.65 -5.33 -15.82
N VAL A 15 16.71 -4.76 -15.26
CA VAL A 15 16.68 -3.51 -14.51
C VAL A 15 16.52 -2.34 -15.49
N PRO A 16 15.52 -1.45 -15.30
CA PRO A 16 15.38 -0.27 -16.12
C PRO A 16 16.62 0.64 -16.03
N SER A 17 16.93 1.34 -17.12
CA SER A 17 18.06 2.27 -17.15
C SER A 17 17.89 3.36 -16.08
N GLY A 18 18.94 3.61 -15.30
CA GLY A 18 18.93 4.58 -14.21
C GLY A 18 18.36 4.05 -12.89
N CYS A 19 17.90 2.79 -12.84
CA CYS A 19 17.51 2.14 -11.60
C CYS A 19 18.67 1.32 -11.02
N ILE A 20 18.80 1.36 -9.70
CA ILE A 20 19.66 0.46 -8.93
C ILE A 20 18.86 -0.79 -8.61
N ARG A 21 19.43 -1.97 -8.91
CA ARG A 21 18.84 -3.24 -8.49
C ARG A 21 19.22 -3.53 -7.05
N VAL A 22 18.23 -3.94 -6.27
CA VAL A 22 18.42 -4.47 -4.92
C VAL A 22 17.62 -5.77 -4.83
N ASP A 23 18.25 -6.83 -4.35
CA ASP A 23 17.52 -8.08 -4.08
C ASP A 23 16.96 -8.02 -2.66
N ALA A 24 15.70 -8.42 -2.52
CA ALA A 24 15.02 -8.50 -1.23
C ALA A 24 15.66 -9.60 -0.37
N PRO A 25 15.74 -9.42 0.96
CA PRO A 25 16.34 -10.41 1.85
C PRO A 25 15.52 -11.71 1.94
N LYS A 26 14.23 -11.66 1.58
CA LYS A 26 13.32 -12.80 1.59
C LYS A 26 12.39 -12.75 0.38
N SER A 27 11.91 -13.93 0.00
CA SER A 27 10.99 -14.12 -1.12
C SER A 27 9.55 -14.29 -0.64
N GLY A 28 8.61 -13.61 -1.29
CA GLY A 28 7.17 -13.84 -1.10
C GLY A 28 6.67 -15.13 -1.78
N LYS A 29 7.49 -15.80 -2.59
CA LYS A 29 7.10 -16.91 -3.47
C LYS A 29 6.48 -18.08 -2.73
N GLU A 30 6.98 -18.43 -1.55
CA GLU A 30 6.46 -19.58 -0.80
C GLU A 30 5.03 -19.35 -0.30
N VAL A 31 4.76 -18.13 0.19
CA VAL A 31 3.49 -17.72 0.78
C VAL A 31 2.45 -17.38 -0.29
N PHE A 32 2.84 -16.59 -1.28
CA PHE A 32 1.94 -16.01 -2.27
C PHE A 32 1.95 -16.73 -3.62
N LYS A 33 2.81 -17.75 -3.79
CA LYS A 33 3.03 -18.47 -5.06
C LYS A 33 3.51 -17.57 -6.22
N ALA A 34 3.98 -16.38 -5.88
CA ALA A 34 4.54 -15.40 -6.79
C ALA A 34 5.64 -14.61 -6.07
N PRO A 35 6.67 -14.16 -6.81
CA PRO A 35 7.88 -13.55 -6.26
C PRO A 35 7.64 -12.11 -5.79
N TYR A 36 6.93 -11.93 -4.68
CA TYR A 36 6.68 -10.60 -4.14
C TYR A 36 7.73 -10.16 -3.14
N VAL A 37 7.91 -8.84 -3.06
CA VAL A 37 8.80 -8.17 -2.10
C VAL A 37 7.99 -7.58 -0.95
N TYR A 38 8.44 -7.77 0.28
CA TYR A 38 7.77 -7.20 1.45
C TYR A 38 7.95 -5.69 1.52
N ILE A 39 6.88 -4.99 1.90
CA ILE A 39 6.91 -3.53 2.09
C ILE A 39 7.92 -3.12 3.15
N THR A 40 8.05 -3.95 4.19
CA THR A 40 8.98 -3.72 5.30
C THR A 40 10.44 -3.82 4.87
N ASP A 41 10.77 -4.71 3.94
CA ASP A 41 12.12 -4.83 3.39
C ASP A 41 12.51 -3.56 2.61
N MET A 42 11.58 -2.95 1.87
CA MET A 42 11.81 -1.68 1.16
C MET A 42 12.08 -0.52 2.12
N ILE A 43 11.33 -0.44 3.22
CA ILE A 43 11.52 0.59 4.26
C ILE A 43 12.81 0.35 5.04
N ASP A 44 13.12 -0.91 5.38
CA ASP A 44 14.35 -1.28 6.07
C ASP A 44 15.59 -1.02 5.22
N TYR A 45 15.51 -1.22 3.90
CA TYR A 45 16.58 -0.81 3.00
C TYR A 45 16.82 0.70 3.08
N ALA A 46 15.75 1.50 3.09
CA ALA A 46 15.90 2.94 3.21
C ALA A 46 16.50 3.36 4.56
N ARG A 47 16.06 2.72 5.66
CA ARG A 47 16.62 2.92 7.00
C ARG A 47 18.10 2.56 7.07
N LYS A 48 18.52 1.42 6.50
CA LYS A 48 19.91 0.94 6.53
C LYS A 48 20.88 1.83 5.74
N ASN A 49 20.38 2.52 4.71
CA ASN A 49 21.16 3.44 3.89
C ASN A 49 21.03 4.92 4.32
N ASP A 50 20.41 5.17 5.49
CA ASP A 50 20.22 6.53 6.06
C ASP A 50 19.54 7.52 5.10
N TYR A 51 18.57 7.05 4.30
CA TYR A 51 17.75 7.98 3.52
C TYR A 51 16.79 8.75 4.41
N ASP A 52 16.70 10.07 4.19
CA ASP A 52 15.75 10.93 4.92
C ASP A 52 14.29 10.56 4.63
N SER A 53 14.00 10.12 3.41
CA SER A 53 12.67 9.67 3.04
C SER A 53 12.72 8.57 1.97
N VAL A 54 11.66 7.77 1.92
CA VAL A 54 11.45 6.76 0.88
C VAL A 54 10.09 6.98 0.22
N MET A 55 10.06 6.93 -1.11
CA MET A 55 8.82 6.87 -1.88
C MET A 55 8.60 5.44 -2.36
N LEU A 56 7.52 4.82 -1.90
CA LEU A 56 7.06 3.50 -2.36
C LEU A 56 6.05 3.70 -3.48
N ILE A 57 6.25 3.01 -4.60
CA ILE A 57 5.44 3.12 -5.81
C ILE A 57 5.47 1.79 -6.57
N ASN A 58 4.33 1.35 -7.13
CA ASN A 58 4.30 0.20 -8.03
C ASN A 58 5.10 0.49 -9.31
N SER A 59 5.76 -0.53 -9.87
CA SER A 59 6.63 -0.39 -11.05
C SER A 59 5.90 -0.03 -12.35
N ASP A 60 4.57 -0.20 -12.39
CA ASP A 60 3.70 0.13 -13.52
C ASP A 60 3.16 1.57 -13.47
N ILE A 61 3.62 2.38 -12.50
CA ILE A 61 3.20 3.78 -12.35
C ILE A 61 4.30 4.73 -12.81
N GLU A 62 3.92 5.64 -13.69
CA GLU A 62 4.76 6.70 -14.22
C GLU A 62 4.65 7.97 -13.34
N LEU A 63 5.79 8.44 -12.82
CA LEU A 63 5.90 9.76 -12.19
C LEU A 63 6.13 10.84 -13.26
N ARG A 64 5.20 11.78 -13.38
CA ARG A 64 5.26 12.93 -14.31
C ARG A 64 4.99 14.25 -13.57
N ASP A 65 6.02 14.78 -12.93
CA ASP A 65 5.93 16.01 -12.14
C ASP A 65 6.39 17.26 -12.93
N GLN A 66 5.64 17.63 -13.97
CA GLN A 66 6.00 18.77 -14.83
C GLN A 66 6.00 20.11 -14.09
N ARG A 67 5.16 20.24 -13.05
CA ARG A 67 5.02 21.46 -12.26
C ARG A 67 5.93 21.49 -11.03
N LYS A 68 6.76 20.46 -10.83
CA LYS A 68 7.69 20.34 -9.69
C LYS A 68 6.98 20.37 -8.32
N ALA A 69 5.76 19.82 -8.25
CA ALA A 69 4.96 19.78 -7.03
C ALA A 69 5.51 18.77 -6.01
N LEU A 70 6.23 17.72 -6.44
CA LEU A 70 6.75 16.66 -5.59
C LEU A 70 7.64 17.20 -4.45
N GLY A 71 8.39 18.27 -4.69
CA GLY A 71 9.24 18.89 -3.66
C GLY A 71 8.46 19.33 -2.41
N GLY A 72 7.26 19.88 -2.58
CA GLY A 72 6.40 20.27 -1.45
C GLY A 72 5.96 19.05 -0.62
N TYR A 73 5.67 17.94 -1.28
CA TYR A 73 5.28 16.69 -0.63
C TYR A 73 6.45 15.98 0.06
N LEU A 74 7.65 16.02 -0.53
CA LEU A 74 8.87 15.54 0.13
C LEU A 74 9.12 16.29 1.44
N ASN A 75 8.89 17.61 1.49
CA ASN A 75 8.98 18.37 2.74
C ASN A 75 7.84 18.03 3.71
N ALA A 76 6.62 17.85 3.20
CA ALA A 76 5.47 17.55 4.05
C ALA A 76 5.57 16.19 4.77
N CYS A 77 6.27 15.22 4.17
CA CYS A 77 6.42 13.88 4.75
C CYS A 77 7.19 13.88 6.08
N GLU A 78 7.91 14.95 6.42
CA GLU A 78 8.53 15.11 7.74
C GLU A 78 7.50 15.13 8.89
N ARG A 79 6.26 15.54 8.59
CA ARG A 79 5.16 15.72 9.57
C ARG A 79 4.14 14.59 9.56
N GLY A 80 4.27 13.62 8.66
CA GLY A 80 3.31 12.51 8.52
C GLY A 80 3.49 11.73 7.23
N LEU A 81 2.52 10.89 6.90
CA LEU A 81 2.55 10.11 5.66
C LEU A 81 2.05 10.95 4.50
N VAL A 82 2.76 11.01 3.39
CA VAL A 82 2.15 11.47 2.13
C VAL A 82 1.63 10.27 1.37
N ILE A 83 0.41 10.37 0.85
CA ILE A 83 -0.20 9.38 -0.02
C ILE A 83 -0.62 9.98 -1.36
N ALA A 84 -0.64 9.16 -2.41
CA ALA A 84 -1.29 9.51 -3.67
C ALA A 84 -2.04 8.32 -4.27
N SER A 85 -3.14 8.62 -4.94
CA SER A 85 -3.81 7.70 -5.85
C SER A 85 -3.27 7.94 -7.26
N ARG A 86 -3.13 6.87 -8.05
CA ARG A 86 -2.78 6.99 -9.47
C ARG A 86 -3.91 7.59 -10.31
N TYR A 87 -3.55 8.06 -11.50
CA TYR A 87 -4.47 8.50 -12.55
C TYR A 87 -4.40 7.51 -13.72
N ASN A 88 -5.49 6.79 -13.95
CA ASN A 88 -5.59 5.77 -14.99
C ASN A 88 -5.82 6.41 -16.36
N TYR A 89 -5.06 6.00 -17.38
CA TYR A 89 -5.24 6.49 -18.76
C TYR A 89 -5.20 5.36 -19.80
N LYS A 90 -5.89 5.55 -20.93
CA LYS A 90 -5.89 4.60 -22.07
C LYS A 90 -4.94 5.05 -23.18
N GLU A 91 -5.17 6.24 -23.71
CA GLU A 91 -4.47 6.76 -24.91
C GLU A 91 -3.68 8.06 -24.62
N GLY A 92 -3.81 8.64 -23.44
CA GLY A 92 -3.06 9.82 -23.02
C GLY A 92 -3.52 10.43 -21.71
N TYR A 93 -2.67 11.24 -21.09
CA TYR A 93 -2.82 11.73 -19.72
C TYR A 93 -3.92 12.80 -19.53
N ILE A 94 -4.31 13.51 -20.60
CA ILE A 94 -5.31 14.61 -20.53
C ILE A 94 -6.67 14.10 -20.04
N LYS A 95 -7.03 12.87 -20.42
CA LYS A 95 -8.29 12.22 -20.02
C LYS A 95 -8.09 11.22 -18.87
N ALA A 96 -6.98 11.31 -18.14
CA ALA A 96 -6.70 10.37 -17.07
C ALA A 96 -7.69 10.56 -15.92
N ILE A 97 -8.18 9.46 -15.36
CA ILE A 97 -9.17 9.46 -14.29
C ILE A 97 -8.50 8.98 -13.01
N ARG A 98 -8.67 9.73 -11.93
CA ARG A 98 -8.13 9.37 -10.62
C ARG A 98 -8.72 8.03 -10.14
N GLU A 99 -7.86 7.15 -9.63
CA GLU A 99 -8.25 5.92 -8.94
C GLU A 99 -9.07 6.27 -7.67
N PRO A 100 -10.34 5.85 -7.56
CA PRO A 100 -11.22 6.29 -6.48
C PRO A 100 -10.97 5.60 -5.12
N TYR A 101 -10.34 4.42 -5.13
CA TYR A 101 -10.21 3.59 -3.92
C TYR A 101 -8.76 3.26 -3.58
N GLY A 102 -7.96 2.94 -4.59
CA GLY A 102 -6.54 2.60 -4.44
C GLY A 102 -5.68 3.77 -3.96
N ILE A 103 -4.69 3.42 -3.14
CA ILE A 103 -3.58 4.30 -2.76
C ILE A 103 -2.33 3.59 -3.25
N ASP A 104 -1.59 4.23 -4.15
CA ASP A 104 -0.52 3.53 -4.88
C ASP A 104 0.86 4.09 -4.60
N VAL A 105 0.92 5.29 -4.02
CA VAL A 105 2.17 5.99 -3.72
C VAL A 105 2.19 6.44 -2.28
N PHE A 106 3.32 6.22 -1.62
CA PHE A 106 3.54 6.53 -0.22
C PHE A 106 4.90 7.20 -0.06
N ILE A 107 4.97 8.35 0.61
CA ILE A 107 6.25 8.97 0.99
C ILE A 107 6.36 8.95 2.51
N VAL A 108 7.39 8.29 3.00
CA VAL A 108 7.65 8.06 4.41
C VAL A 108 8.99 8.69 4.77
N HIS A 109 8.98 9.63 5.71
CA HIS A 109 10.19 10.19 6.29
C HIS A 109 10.81 9.26 7.36
N LYS A 110 12.13 9.33 7.55
CA LYS A 110 12.87 8.49 8.50
C LYS A 110 12.36 8.59 9.93
N ASN A 111 11.80 9.75 10.30
CA ASN A 111 11.13 9.97 11.58
C ASN A 111 10.04 8.94 11.88
N PHE A 112 9.46 8.31 10.85
CA PHE A 112 8.36 7.35 10.97
C PHE A 112 8.76 5.92 10.63
N TYR A 113 10.03 5.64 10.33
CA TYR A 113 10.46 4.27 10.03
C TYR A 113 10.19 3.31 11.19
N TYR A 114 10.21 3.80 12.43
CA TYR A 114 9.92 2.98 13.62
C TYR A 114 8.49 2.39 13.65
N LEU A 115 7.54 2.92 12.86
CA LEU A 115 6.18 2.38 12.76
C LEU A 115 6.11 1.03 12.04
N PHE A 116 7.18 0.68 11.32
CA PHE A 116 7.28 -0.50 10.46
C PHE A 116 8.19 -1.54 11.08
N HIS A 117 7.55 -2.51 11.72
CA HIS A 117 8.15 -3.80 12.09
C HIS A 117 7.84 -4.84 11.02
N GLU A 118 8.42 -6.03 11.14
CA GLU A 118 8.15 -7.15 10.24
C GLU A 118 6.64 -7.40 10.10
N ALA A 119 6.15 -7.33 8.87
CA ALA A 119 4.74 -7.41 8.54
C ALA A 119 4.54 -8.27 7.29
N PRO A 120 3.40 -8.97 7.17
CA PRO A 120 3.15 -9.94 6.10
C PRO A 120 2.73 -9.29 4.77
N PHE A 121 2.85 -7.97 4.64
CA PHE A 121 2.37 -7.22 3.47
C PHE A 121 3.45 -7.06 2.42
N VAL A 122 3.07 -7.33 1.17
CA VAL A 122 3.99 -7.34 0.02
C VAL A 122 3.47 -6.42 -1.09
N MET A 123 4.41 -5.83 -1.85
CA MET A 123 4.12 -4.99 -3.00
C MET A 123 3.34 -5.77 -4.06
N GLY A 124 2.34 -5.15 -4.67
CA GLY A 124 1.50 -5.76 -5.71
C GLY A 124 0.41 -6.71 -5.22
N GLN A 125 0.28 -6.96 -3.91
CA GLN A 125 -0.84 -7.70 -3.32
C GLN A 125 -1.91 -6.76 -2.75
N CYS A 126 -3.01 -7.31 -2.24
CA CYS A 126 -4.06 -6.49 -1.60
C CYS A 126 -3.66 -6.07 -0.18
N TRP A 127 -4.28 -5.00 0.32
CA TRP A 127 -4.26 -4.53 1.71
C TRP A 127 -2.98 -3.86 2.22
N TRP A 128 -1.84 -3.98 1.54
CA TRP A 128 -0.63 -3.23 1.94
C TRP A 128 -0.84 -1.71 1.80
N ASP A 129 -1.61 -1.31 0.78
CA ASP A 129 -2.02 0.04 0.45
C ASP A 129 -2.92 0.69 1.51
N TYR A 130 -3.70 -0.13 2.22
CA TYR A 130 -4.49 0.31 3.37
C TYR A 130 -3.75 0.17 4.70
N TRP A 131 -2.83 -0.80 4.81
CA TRP A 131 -2.06 -1.04 6.02
C TRP A 131 -1.14 0.11 6.38
N LEU A 132 -0.34 0.60 5.42
CA LEU A 132 0.55 1.75 5.59
C LEU A 132 -0.15 2.98 6.20
N PRO A 133 -1.22 3.53 5.60
CA PRO A 133 -1.93 4.68 6.15
C PRO A 133 -2.67 4.35 7.44
N TYR A 134 -3.17 3.12 7.60
CA TYR A 134 -3.76 2.69 8.86
C TYR A 134 -2.77 2.76 10.02
N ARG A 135 -1.51 2.32 9.83
CA ARG A 135 -0.45 2.42 10.85
C ARG A 135 -0.18 3.86 11.28
N PHE A 136 -0.13 4.79 10.33
CA PHE A 136 0.02 6.21 10.65
C PHE A 136 -1.18 6.75 11.45
N CYS A 137 -2.41 6.53 10.97
CA CYS A 137 -3.61 7.01 11.66
C CYS A 137 -3.79 6.42 13.06
N SER A 138 -3.52 5.14 13.23
CA SER A 138 -3.65 4.44 14.51
C SER A 138 -2.63 4.91 15.55
N ASN A 139 -1.48 5.42 15.11
CA ASN A 139 -0.46 6.05 15.97
C ASN A 139 -0.63 7.57 16.08
N GLY A 140 -1.75 8.13 15.61
CA GLY A 140 -2.07 9.55 15.78
C GLY A 140 -1.32 10.50 14.85
N HIS A 141 -0.70 9.99 13.78
CA HIS A 141 0.01 10.79 12.80
C HIS A 141 -0.89 11.30 11.68
N SER A 142 -0.49 12.42 11.08
CA SER A 142 -1.18 13.04 9.95
C SER A 142 -0.95 12.26 8.65
N ILE A 143 -1.93 12.36 7.75
CA ILE A 143 -1.80 11.92 6.37
C ILE A 143 -2.04 13.11 5.44
N PHE A 144 -1.15 13.31 4.48
CA PHE A 144 -1.23 14.34 3.46
C PHE A 144 -1.55 13.68 2.12
N ASN A 145 -2.47 14.25 1.35
CA ASN A 145 -2.82 13.71 0.03
C ASN A 145 -2.22 14.56 -1.09
N VAL A 146 -1.58 13.91 -2.07
CA VAL A 146 -1.18 14.57 -3.32
C VAL A 146 -2.43 14.91 -4.14
N SER A 147 -2.61 16.20 -4.42
CA SER A 147 -3.77 16.71 -5.17
C SER A 147 -3.52 16.75 -6.68
N GLU A 148 -2.27 16.91 -7.10
CA GLU A 148 -1.89 16.97 -8.51
C GLU A 148 -1.86 15.60 -9.18
N SER A 149 -2.25 15.59 -10.45
CA SER A 149 -2.08 14.44 -11.33
C SER A 149 -0.62 14.32 -11.75
N ILE A 150 0.20 13.68 -10.91
CA ILE A 150 1.63 13.42 -11.20
C ILE A 150 1.98 11.93 -11.23
N PHE A 151 1.05 11.04 -10.85
CA PHE A 151 1.23 9.60 -10.88
C PHE A 151 0.23 8.98 -11.85
N TYR A 152 0.73 8.36 -12.92
CA TYR A 152 -0.09 7.87 -14.01
C TYR A 152 0.10 6.38 -14.22
N HIS A 153 -1.01 5.70 -14.51
CA HIS A 153 -1.00 4.27 -14.73
C HIS A 153 -1.74 3.96 -16.03
N LYS A 154 -1.08 3.25 -16.95
CA LYS A 154 -1.72 2.85 -18.19
C LYS A 154 -2.70 1.74 -17.88
N GLU A 155 -3.97 1.94 -18.21
CA GLU A 155 -5.02 0.99 -17.90
C GLU A 155 -4.74 -0.37 -18.56
N HIS A 156 -4.64 -1.40 -17.73
CA HIS A 156 -4.60 -2.79 -18.13
C HIS A 156 -5.49 -3.62 -17.22
N HIS A 157 -5.76 -4.86 -17.61
CA HIS A 157 -6.59 -5.76 -16.81
C HIS A 157 -5.98 -5.94 -15.42
N VAL A 158 -6.79 -5.68 -14.39
CA VAL A 158 -6.41 -5.86 -12.99
C VAL A 158 -6.43 -7.36 -12.68
N GLN A 159 -5.37 -7.86 -12.03
CA GLN A 159 -5.18 -9.29 -11.76
C GLN A 159 -5.28 -9.65 -10.27
N TYR A 160 -5.99 -8.88 -9.43
CA TYR A 160 -6.19 -9.32 -8.05
C TYR A 160 -7.33 -10.34 -7.96
N SER A 161 -7.12 -11.38 -7.17
CA SER A 161 -8.13 -12.38 -6.87
C SER A 161 -8.97 -11.89 -5.69
N GLU A 162 -10.30 -11.96 -5.80
CA GLU A 162 -11.20 -11.71 -4.65
C GLU A 162 -10.82 -12.60 -3.45
N ARG A 163 -10.38 -13.83 -3.72
CA ARG A 163 -9.90 -14.76 -2.69
C ARG A 163 -8.67 -14.21 -1.96
N GLU A 164 -7.68 -13.70 -2.70
CA GLU A 164 -6.47 -13.13 -2.09
C GLU A 164 -6.78 -11.84 -1.34
N TRP A 165 -7.69 -11.01 -1.88
CA TRP A 165 -8.16 -9.81 -1.18
C TRP A 165 -8.78 -10.15 0.18
N MET A 166 -9.59 -11.21 0.24
CA MET A 166 -10.23 -11.69 1.46
C MET A 166 -9.24 -12.34 2.42
N ARG A 167 -8.30 -13.14 1.92
CA ARG A 167 -7.22 -13.73 2.72
C ARG A 167 -6.36 -12.65 3.36
N MET A 168 -5.95 -11.64 2.60
CA MET A 168 -5.12 -10.56 3.11
C MET A 168 -5.84 -9.64 4.09
N LEU A 169 -7.17 -9.57 4.03
CA LEU A 169 -7.96 -8.91 5.06
C LEU A 169 -7.94 -9.67 6.40
N GLU A 170 -8.00 -11.00 6.37
CA GLU A 170 -7.87 -11.79 7.59
C GLU A 170 -6.50 -11.60 8.22
N VAL A 171 -5.46 -11.62 7.40
CA VAL A 171 -4.08 -11.30 7.81
C VAL A 171 -4.00 -9.88 8.40
N PHE A 172 -4.58 -8.88 7.74
CA PHE A 172 -4.62 -7.51 8.24
C PHE A 172 -5.29 -7.40 9.61
N ASN A 173 -6.45 -8.04 9.76
CA ASN A 173 -7.18 -8.05 11.02
C ASN A 173 -6.40 -8.77 12.11
N GLU A 174 -5.74 -9.87 11.81
CA GLU A 174 -4.92 -10.60 12.79
C GLU A 174 -3.70 -9.81 13.21
N TYR A 175 -2.97 -9.25 12.24
CA TYR A 175 -1.77 -8.47 12.50
C TYR A 175 -2.05 -7.19 13.30
N GLU A 176 -3.17 -6.49 13.01
CA GLU A 176 -3.54 -5.27 13.73
C GLU A 176 -4.41 -5.52 14.98
N LYS A 177 -4.87 -6.76 15.23
CA LYS A 177 -5.65 -7.12 16.44
C LYS A 177 -4.87 -6.88 17.73
N ASP A 178 -3.57 -7.10 17.72
CA ASP A 178 -2.70 -6.82 18.87
C ASP A 178 -2.48 -5.31 19.07
N SER A 179 -2.65 -4.51 18.00
CA SER A 179 -2.58 -3.05 18.05
C SER A 179 -3.93 -2.40 18.42
N VAL A 180 -5.07 -3.06 18.17
CA VAL A 180 -6.44 -2.50 18.26
C VAL A 180 -7.45 -3.45 18.93
N SER A 181 -7.04 -4.10 20.01
CA SER A 181 -7.97 -4.79 20.90
C SER A 181 -8.75 -3.79 21.75
N ARG A 182 -9.80 -3.19 21.19
CA ARG A 182 -11.04 -2.76 21.87
C ARG A 182 -12.07 -2.26 20.84
N ASN A 183 -12.89 -3.19 20.32
CA ASN A 183 -14.30 -3.01 19.87
C ASN A 183 -14.71 -3.52 18.46
N ILE A 184 -13.81 -3.96 17.56
CA ILE A 184 -14.26 -4.36 16.20
C ILE A 184 -13.97 -5.83 15.84
N GLY A 185 -12.89 -6.43 16.37
CA GLY A 185 -12.43 -7.76 15.93
C GLY A 185 -13.25 -8.97 16.40
N ARG A 186 -14.14 -8.84 17.39
CA ARG A 186 -14.80 -9.99 18.04
C ARG A 186 -15.98 -10.57 17.24
N LEU A 187 -16.53 -9.83 16.27
CA LEU A 187 -17.73 -10.26 15.52
C LEU A 187 -17.45 -11.16 14.31
N VAL A 188 -16.22 -11.16 13.78
CA VAL A 188 -15.87 -11.87 12.54
C VAL A 188 -15.33 -13.28 12.83
N TYR A 189 -14.56 -13.44 13.90
CA TYR A 189 -13.90 -14.71 14.21
C TYR A 189 -14.89 -15.83 14.62
N LEU A 190 -16.00 -15.48 15.26
CA LEU A 190 -17.00 -16.45 15.73
C LEU A 190 -17.88 -17.08 14.61
N LYS A 191 -17.73 -16.65 13.35
CA LYS A 191 -18.57 -17.15 12.24
C LYS A 191 -17.86 -18.14 11.32
N PHE A 192 -16.59 -18.46 11.57
CA PHE A 192 -15.79 -19.35 10.71
C PHE A 192 -15.98 -20.84 11.02
N SER A 193 -16.65 -21.21 12.11
CA SER A 193 -16.83 -22.62 12.48
C SER A 193 -18.01 -23.33 11.81
N ASP A 194 -18.83 -22.66 10.98
CA ASP A 194 -20.00 -23.29 10.37
C ASP A 194 -20.11 -23.02 8.86
N SER A 195 -19.77 -24.04 8.07
CA SER A 195 -19.79 -24.01 6.61
C SER A 195 -21.17 -24.36 6.03
N LYS A 196 -21.84 -23.41 5.35
CA LYS A 196 -22.76 -23.69 4.20
C LYS A 196 -22.66 -22.59 3.12
N LYS A 197 -22.60 -23.01 1.85
CA LYS A 197 -22.13 -22.23 0.67
C LYS A 197 -23.13 -21.23 0.05
N ASN A 198 -22.55 -20.25 -0.67
CA ASN A 198 -23.08 -19.23 -1.60
C ASN A 198 -23.86 -18.01 -1.07
N LYS A 199 -24.83 -18.14 -0.14
CA LYS A 199 -25.49 -16.93 0.40
C LYS A 199 -24.66 -16.27 1.51
N PHE A 200 -23.98 -17.11 2.28
CA PHE A 200 -23.06 -16.73 3.37
C PHE A 200 -21.81 -15.99 2.85
N HIS A 201 -21.25 -16.43 1.72
CA HIS A 201 -20.06 -15.79 1.14
C HIS A 201 -20.34 -14.35 0.69
N ARG A 202 -21.52 -14.09 0.08
CA ARG A 202 -21.93 -12.72 -0.27
C ARG A 202 -22.17 -11.82 0.95
N GLN A 203 -22.67 -12.39 2.05
CA GLN A 203 -22.83 -11.64 3.29
C GLN A 203 -21.47 -11.32 3.92
N ILE A 204 -20.55 -12.28 3.94
CA ILE A 204 -19.19 -12.09 4.44
C ILE A 204 -18.42 -11.09 3.58
N ALA A 205 -18.45 -11.20 2.26
CA ALA A 205 -17.86 -10.23 1.34
C ALA A 205 -18.41 -8.81 1.55
N ARG A 206 -19.72 -8.68 1.82
CA ARG A 206 -20.33 -7.38 2.18
C ARG A 206 -19.81 -6.84 3.52
N GLU A 207 -19.66 -7.68 4.54
CA GLU A 207 -19.12 -7.24 5.83
C GLU A 207 -17.65 -6.83 5.73
N TYR A 208 -16.86 -7.57 4.97
CA TYR A 208 -15.47 -7.22 4.68
C TYR A 208 -15.34 -5.95 3.83
N TYR A 209 -16.20 -5.76 2.83
CA TYR A 209 -16.29 -4.50 2.08
C TYR A 209 -16.71 -3.34 2.99
N ARG A 210 -17.66 -3.55 3.90
CA ARG A 210 -18.03 -2.54 4.91
C ARG A 210 -16.85 -2.21 5.82
N PHE A 211 -16.05 -3.21 6.19
CA PHE A 211 -14.86 -3.00 6.99
C PHE A 211 -13.78 -2.22 6.23
N SER A 212 -13.47 -2.57 4.98
CA SER A 212 -12.54 -1.79 4.17
C SER A 212 -13.01 -0.35 3.98
N LEU A 213 -14.32 -0.12 3.79
CA LEU A 213 -14.89 1.22 3.77
C LEU A 213 -14.76 1.94 5.13
N LYS A 214 -14.83 1.25 6.26
CA LYS A 214 -14.57 1.86 7.58
C LYS A 214 -13.11 2.25 7.75
N VAL A 215 -12.18 1.37 7.36
CA VAL A 215 -10.74 1.67 7.35
C VAL A 215 -10.46 2.86 6.44
N LEU A 216 -11.00 2.85 5.22
CA LEU A 216 -10.85 3.95 4.28
C LEU A 216 -11.48 5.25 4.80
N ARG A 217 -12.65 5.21 5.45
CA ARG A 217 -13.25 6.40 6.09
C ARG A 217 -12.41 6.91 7.25
N PHE A 218 -11.80 6.02 8.03
CA PHE A 218 -10.90 6.38 9.12
C PHE A 218 -9.62 7.04 8.58
N ILE A 219 -9.05 6.50 7.50
CA ILE A 219 -7.93 7.14 6.80
C ILE A 219 -8.36 8.51 6.25
N LYS A 220 -9.48 8.56 5.53
CA LYS A 220 -10.00 9.78 4.90
C LYS A 220 -10.34 10.87 5.92
N SER A 221 -10.78 10.52 7.13
CA SER A 221 -11.06 11.52 8.18
C SER A 221 -9.81 12.13 8.82
N LYS A 222 -8.62 11.60 8.48
CA LYS A 222 -7.31 12.10 8.93
C LYS A 222 -6.51 12.77 7.80
N LEU A 223 -7.10 12.87 6.61
CA LEU A 223 -6.46 13.55 5.47
C LEU A 223 -6.39 15.05 5.71
N ILE A 224 -5.23 15.60 5.43
CA ILE A 224 -4.95 17.02 5.36
C ILE A 224 -4.64 17.34 3.90
N GLU A 225 -5.40 18.26 3.32
CA GLU A 225 -5.08 18.83 2.01
C GLU A 225 -3.97 19.87 2.21
N LEU A 226 -2.90 19.76 1.41
CA LEU A 226 -1.82 20.74 1.32
C LEU A 226 -2.15 21.74 0.20
#